data_AF-A0A7W5XZM7-F1
#
_entry.id   AF-A0A7W5XZM7-F1
#
_cell.length_a   1.000
_cell.length_b   1.000
_cell.length_c   1.000
_cell.angle_alpha   90.00
_cell.angle_beta   90.00
_cell.angle_gamma   90.00
#
_symmetry.space_group_name_H-M   'P 1'
#
loop_
_entity.id
_entity.type
_entity.pdbx_description
1 polymer ?
#
loop_
_entity_poly.entity_id
_entity_poly.type
_entity_poly.pdbx_seq_one_letter_code
_entity_poly.pdbx_strand_id
1 'polypeptide(L)'
;MLMTFDKPNNESPFLSFNATALRQRGAKQRKRFSNKARVRRLLEDKRLGGARLGLPAQHALLSSPDQITAEVLGDRVALKFAYGWSAKGVMLLERTGGDRYFDHMALREWTLDAIRERQRAVAARFRRKKPAWIVEEFLCGLQPGAAPFDYKFYMFQGQIAMVAQIDRNSSPPRMVKLGSDLKPLIEGRDYKFKAKDLQSAVPVVPRSAVMLSRWAIELSQMTDSPFVRVDLYDTVDGPAFGEFTFSSGAEIRRTVTYSQQLLDTFDRLFLDAQKTLDGAPVQHPHTWSTALQSTDPETLAAQPQIGAAEYERFAYYLYNRGSLGGYRLAQAQRNLEDDGADNSINHYVSEAHKAAARRVKARPKPAQPLLGKVARKVCRRVFPPSESSQ
;
A
#
# COMPACT_ATOMS: atom_id res chain seq x y z
N MET A 1 21.04 9.19 -23.10
CA MET A 1 19.82 8.65 -23.73
C MET A 1 18.63 9.44 -23.20
N LEU A 2 17.86 10.12 -24.06
CA LEU A 2 16.65 10.86 -23.65
C LEU A 2 15.64 9.85 -23.08
N MET A 3 15.14 10.10 -21.87
CA MET A 3 14.12 9.24 -21.26
C MET A 3 12.74 9.55 -21.85
N THR A 4 12.11 8.55 -22.46
CA THR A 4 10.78 8.65 -23.07
C THR A 4 9.70 8.05 -22.16
N PHE A 5 8.53 8.67 -22.14
CA PHE A 5 7.36 8.26 -21.35
C PHE A 5 6.14 7.98 -22.24
N ASP A 6 6.33 7.98 -23.56
CA ASP A 6 5.23 8.08 -24.52
C ASP A 6 4.96 6.77 -25.27
N LYS A 7 5.39 5.62 -24.71
CA LYS A 7 5.14 4.30 -25.31
C LYS A 7 3.64 4.12 -25.57
N PRO A 8 3.21 3.97 -26.82
CA PRO A 8 1.80 3.73 -27.16
C PRO A 8 1.28 2.42 -26.55
N ASN A 9 -0.01 2.38 -26.21
CA ASN A 9 -0.59 1.19 -25.58
C ASN A 9 -0.46 -0.07 -26.44
N ASN A 10 -0.58 0.07 -27.77
CA ASN A 10 -0.48 -1.02 -28.75
C ASN A 10 0.94 -1.58 -28.92
N GLU A 11 1.97 -0.88 -28.42
CA GLU A 11 3.37 -1.31 -28.48
C GLU A 11 3.84 -2.00 -27.19
N SER A 12 3.00 -2.03 -26.15
CA SER A 12 3.25 -2.74 -24.90
C SER A 12 2.17 -3.80 -24.67
N PRO A 13 2.52 -5.10 -24.68
CA PRO A 13 1.62 -6.18 -24.28
C PRO A 13 0.91 -5.91 -22.95
N PHE A 14 1.63 -5.38 -21.96
CA PHE A 14 1.06 -5.03 -20.66
C PHE A 14 0.01 -3.91 -20.75
N LEU A 15 0.30 -2.81 -21.46
CA LEU A 15 -0.64 -1.70 -21.62
C LEU A 15 -1.84 -2.10 -22.47
N SER A 16 -1.62 -2.86 -23.55
CA SER A 16 -2.65 -3.45 -24.40
C SER A 16 -3.59 -4.35 -23.59
N PHE A 17 -3.02 -5.23 -22.75
CA PHE A 17 -3.81 -6.07 -21.85
C PHE A 17 -4.66 -5.24 -20.89
N ASN A 18 -4.08 -4.25 -20.20
CA ASN A 18 -4.83 -3.41 -19.27
C ASN A 18 -5.98 -2.66 -19.96
N ALA A 19 -5.75 -2.12 -21.17
CA ALA A 19 -6.76 -1.42 -21.94
C ALA A 19 -7.93 -2.35 -22.34
N THR A 20 -7.63 -3.60 -22.67
CA THR A 20 -8.63 -4.62 -23.03
C THR A 20 -9.35 -5.18 -21.81
N ALA A 21 -8.62 -5.52 -20.75
CA ALA A 21 -9.16 -6.04 -19.50
C ALA A 21 -10.14 -5.06 -18.83
N LEU A 22 -9.84 -3.75 -18.90
CA LEU A 22 -10.72 -2.69 -18.41
C LEU A 22 -12.08 -2.68 -19.16
N ARG A 23 -12.08 -3.02 -20.45
CA ARG A 23 -13.28 -3.06 -21.30
C ARG A 23 -14.06 -4.38 -21.13
N GLN A 24 -13.37 -5.52 -21.11
CA GLN A 24 -14.01 -6.83 -21.25
C GLN A 24 -14.28 -7.56 -19.92
N ARG A 25 -13.84 -7.04 -18.75
CA ARG A 25 -14.10 -7.59 -17.39
C ARG A 25 -13.86 -9.11 -17.22
N GLY A 26 -13.01 -9.67 -18.07
CA GLY A 26 -12.32 -10.95 -17.90
C GLY A 26 -13.14 -12.25 -17.92
N ALA A 27 -12.39 -13.35 -17.84
CA ALA A 27 -12.87 -14.72 -17.76
C ALA A 27 -13.64 -15.01 -16.46
N LYS A 28 -14.25 -16.20 -16.37
CA LYS A 28 -15.07 -16.62 -15.20
C LYS A 28 -14.29 -16.58 -13.88
N GLN A 29 -13.02 -16.97 -13.88
CA GLN A 29 -12.15 -16.96 -12.71
C GLN A 29 -11.79 -15.53 -12.27
N ARG A 30 -11.43 -14.64 -13.19
CA ARG A 30 -11.27 -13.19 -12.89
C ARG A 30 -12.51 -12.58 -12.25
N LYS A 31 -13.71 -12.88 -12.76
CA LYS A 31 -14.97 -12.42 -12.15
C LYS A 31 -15.18 -12.97 -10.73
N ARG A 32 -14.69 -14.19 -10.44
CA ARG A 32 -14.73 -14.78 -9.09
C ARG A 32 -13.79 -14.04 -8.14
N PHE A 33 -12.56 -13.77 -8.55
CA PHE A 33 -11.55 -13.08 -7.73
C PHE A 33 -11.82 -11.58 -7.56
N SER A 34 -12.49 -10.92 -8.52
CA SER A 34 -12.94 -9.53 -8.36
C SER A 34 -14.15 -9.37 -7.43
N ASN A 35 -14.77 -10.46 -6.98
CA ASN A 35 -15.89 -10.40 -6.05
C ASN A 35 -15.40 -10.51 -4.61
N LYS A 36 -15.44 -9.38 -3.88
CA LYS A 36 -14.95 -9.25 -2.50
C LYS A 36 -15.50 -10.32 -1.53
N ALA A 37 -16.80 -10.62 -1.59
CA ALA A 37 -17.42 -11.61 -0.70
C ALA A 37 -17.05 -13.06 -1.04
N ARG A 38 -16.70 -13.34 -2.31
CA ARG A 38 -16.27 -14.69 -2.73
C ARG A 38 -14.79 -14.93 -2.47
N VAL A 39 -13.94 -13.93 -2.72
CA VAL A 39 -12.50 -14.06 -2.47
C VAL A 39 -12.20 -14.20 -0.99
N ARG A 40 -12.94 -13.52 -0.09
CA ARG A 40 -12.80 -13.69 1.36
C ARG A 40 -12.89 -15.16 1.77
N ARG A 41 -13.95 -15.85 1.34
CA ARG A 41 -14.16 -17.30 1.61
C ARG A 41 -13.07 -18.20 1.04
N LEU A 42 -12.42 -17.79 -0.05
CA LEU A 42 -11.32 -18.55 -0.64
C LEU A 42 -10.01 -18.42 0.16
N LEU A 43 -9.86 -17.33 0.92
CA LEU A 43 -8.62 -16.99 1.59
C LEU A 43 -8.66 -17.26 3.11
N GLU A 44 -9.85 -17.44 3.69
CA GLU A 44 -10.09 -17.61 5.13
C GLU A 44 -9.25 -18.74 5.75
N ASP A 45 -9.17 -19.87 5.04
CA ASP A 45 -8.41 -21.05 5.49
C ASP A 45 -7.01 -21.14 4.88
N LYS A 46 -6.63 -20.21 4.00
CA LYS A 46 -5.34 -20.27 3.34
C LYS A 46 -4.21 -19.97 4.34
N ARG A 47 -3.16 -20.79 4.30
CA ARG A 47 -1.94 -20.65 5.11
C ARG A 47 -0.71 -20.69 4.23
N LEU A 48 0.34 -20.00 4.66
CA LEU A 48 1.69 -20.12 4.11
C LEU A 48 2.67 -20.25 5.27
N GLY A 49 3.31 -21.42 5.40
CA GLY A 49 4.20 -21.71 6.54
C GLY A 49 3.50 -21.57 7.90
N GLY A 50 2.23 -21.95 7.98
CA GLY A 50 1.39 -21.74 9.18
C GLY A 50 0.83 -20.32 9.35
N ALA A 51 1.40 -19.30 8.71
CA ALA A 51 0.89 -17.93 8.79
C ALA A 51 -0.43 -17.76 8.05
N ARG A 52 -1.35 -16.98 8.64
CA ARG A 52 -2.64 -16.60 8.02
C ARG A 52 -2.50 -15.27 7.29
N LEU A 53 -3.28 -15.09 6.22
CA LEU A 53 -3.49 -13.79 5.62
C LEU A 53 -4.64 -13.09 6.36
N GLY A 54 -4.42 -11.88 6.85
CA GLY A 54 -5.46 -11.08 7.49
C GLY A 54 -6.60 -10.78 6.52
N LEU A 55 -7.84 -10.87 7.00
CA LEU A 55 -9.05 -10.47 6.27
C LEU A 55 -9.85 -9.56 7.20
N PRO A 56 -10.19 -8.33 6.80
CA PRO A 56 -11.02 -7.45 7.63
C PRO A 56 -12.27 -8.18 8.13
N ALA A 57 -12.54 -8.08 9.44
CA ALA A 57 -13.74 -8.66 10.01
C ALA A 57 -14.98 -7.99 9.41
N GLN A 58 -15.90 -8.76 8.82
CA GLN A 58 -17.12 -8.22 8.25
C GLN A 58 -18.21 -8.18 9.33
N HIS A 59 -18.60 -6.98 9.76
CA HIS A 59 -19.63 -6.78 10.79
C HIS A 59 -21.04 -6.82 10.22
N ALA A 60 -21.26 -6.28 9.01
CA ALA A 60 -22.58 -6.27 8.39
C ALA A 60 -22.53 -6.26 6.85
N LEU A 61 -23.59 -6.79 6.24
CA LEU A 61 -23.89 -6.65 4.82
C LEU A 61 -25.26 -5.99 4.67
N LEU A 62 -25.28 -4.80 4.08
CA LEU A 62 -26.48 -3.97 3.95
C LEU A 62 -26.96 -3.94 2.50
N SER A 63 -28.27 -3.77 2.33
CA SER A 63 -28.98 -3.71 1.05
C SER A 63 -29.57 -2.34 0.72
N SER A 64 -29.59 -1.42 1.70
CA SER A 64 -30.02 -0.03 1.54
C SER A 64 -29.13 0.90 2.36
N PRO A 65 -28.88 2.17 1.93
CA PRO A 65 -28.25 3.18 2.77
C PRO A 65 -29.03 3.44 4.07
N ASP A 66 -30.35 3.21 4.08
CA ASP A 66 -31.17 3.49 5.27
C ASP A 66 -30.88 2.52 6.42
N GLN A 67 -30.23 1.37 6.12
CA GLN A 67 -29.73 0.42 7.13
C GLN A 67 -28.39 0.86 7.75
N ILE A 68 -27.78 1.95 7.27
CA ILE A 68 -26.59 2.53 7.88
C ILE A 68 -27.03 3.27 9.15
N THR A 69 -26.93 2.64 10.31
CA THR A 69 -27.26 3.24 11.61
C THR A 69 -26.01 3.43 12.46
N ALA A 70 -26.13 4.17 13.56
CA ALA A 70 -25.07 4.34 14.55
C ALA A 70 -24.58 3.00 15.11
N GLU A 71 -25.51 2.10 15.40
CA GLU A 71 -25.27 0.78 15.97
C GLU A 71 -24.55 -0.13 14.96
N VAL A 72 -24.96 -0.07 13.69
CA VAL A 72 -24.34 -0.84 12.61
C VAL A 72 -22.92 -0.36 12.31
N LEU A 73 -22.68 0.95 12.35
CA LEU A 73 -21.35 1.53 12.13
C LEU A 73 -20.43 1.40 13.35
N GLY A 74 -20.97 1.30 14.56
CA GLY A 74 -20.17 1.27 15.79
C GLY A 74 -19.26 2.50 15.93
N ASP A 75 -18.09 2.30 16.51
CA ASP A 75 -17.11 3.35 16.79
C ASP A 75 -16.12 3.56 15.65
N ARG A 76 -15.66 2.50 14.99
CA ARG A 76 -14.61 2.61 13.98
C ARG A 76 -14.71 1.52 12.91
N VAL A 77 -15.05 1.90 11.68
CA VAL A 77 -15.36 0.95 10.59
C VAL A 77 -14.97 1.47 9.22
N ALA A 78 -14.69 0.52 8.32
CA ALA A 78 -14.66 0.78 6.89
C ALA A 78 -16.02 0.46 6.28
N LEU A 79 -16.70 1.49 5.76
CA LEU A 79 -17.96 1.35 5.02
C LEU A 79 -17.66 1.35 3.51
N LYS A 80 -18.02 0.27 2.81
CA LYS A 80 -17.67 0.07 1.40
C LYS A 80 -18.89 -0.27 0.55
N PHE A 81 -19.13 0.49 -0.52
CA PHE A 81 -20.06 0.04 -1.57
C PHE A 81 -19.45 -1.14 -2.35
N ALA A 82 -20.14 -2.28 -2.37
CA ALA A 82 -19.59 -3.55 -2.86
C ALA A 82 -19.15 -3.52 -4.34
N TYR A 83 -19.80 -2.69 -5.16
CA TYR A 83 -19.56 -2.61 -6.60
C TYR A 83 -18.75 -1.38 -7.04
N GLY A 84 -18.33 -0.54 -6.10
CA GLY A 84 -17.53 0.64 -6.38
C GLY A 84 -16.13 0.29 -6.91
N TRP A 85 -15.61 1.14 -7.79
CA TRP A 85 -14.21 1.09 -8.25
C TRP A 85 -13.46 2.33 -7.81
N SER A 86 -12.13 2.25 -7.76
CA SER A 86 -11.23 3.39 -7.45
C SER A 86 -11.56 4.05 -6.10
N ALA A 87 -11.81 3.25 -5.06
CA ALA A 87 -12.24 3.69 -3.73
C ALA A 87 -13.54 4.52 -3.67
N LYS A 88 -14.30 4.63 -4.77
CA LYS A 88 -15.58 5.35 -4.75
C LYS A 88 -16.59 4.60 -3.87
N GLY A 89 -17.11 5.29 -2.87
CA GLY A 89 -18.05 4.72 -1.89
C GLY A 89 -17.37 3.99 -0.74
N VAL A 90 -16.05 4.10 -0.61
CA VAL A 90 -15.32 3.70 0.59
C VAL A 90 -15.22 4.91 1.51
N MET A 91 -15.59 4.73 2.77
CA MET A 91 -15.41 5.69 3.87
C MET A 91 -14.73 4.97 5.02
N LEU A 92 -13.78 5.64 5.67
CA LEU A 92 -13.06 5.11 6.83
C LEU A 92 -13.49 5.92 8.04
N LEU A 93 -14.51 5.44 8.74
CA LEU A 93 -15.28 6.21 9.70
C LEU A 93 -14.79 5.94 11.12
N GLU A 94 -14.65 7.00 11.89
CA GLU A 94 -14.40 6.97 13.32
C GLU A 94 -15.39 7.92 14.02
N ARG A 95 -16.14 7.41 14.99
CA ARG A 95 -17.18 8.14 15.71
C ARG A 95 -16.56 9.23 16.57
N THR A 96 -17.00 10.47 16.36
CA THR A 96 -16.55 11.64 17.14
C THR A 96 -17.59 12.10 18.17
N GLY A 97 -18.83 11.62 18.06
CA GLY A 97 -19.89 11.82 19.05
C GLY A 97 -21.29 11.71 18.43
N GLY A 98 -22.30 11.30 19.21
CA GLY A 98 -23.70 11.30 18.79
C GLY A 98 -23.96 10.60 17.44
N ASP A 99 -24.25 11.36 16.39
CA ASP A 99 -24.48 10.89 15.01
C ASP A 99 -23.36 11.29 14.05
N ARG A 100 -22.17 11.64 14.56
CA ARG A 100 -21.05 12.20 13.80
C ARG A 100 -19.86 11.26 13.73
N TYR A 101 -19.23 11.26 12.55
CA TYR A 101 -18.09 10.43 12.23
C TYR A 101 -17.05 11.21 11.42
N PHE A 102 -15.78 11.11 11.79
CA PHE A 102 -14.67 11.55 10.97
C PHE A 102 -14.37 10.51 9.89
N ASP A 103 -14.37 10.93 8.63
CA ASP A 103 -13.98 10.10 7.48
C ASP A 103 -12.50 10.33 7.15
N HIS A 104 -11.64 9.38 7.52
CA HIS A 104 -10.20 9.41 7.28
C HIS A 104 -9.83 9.37 5.80
N MET A 105 -10.75 9.01 4.88
CA MET A 105 -10.51 9.10 3.44
C MET A 105 -10.71 10.52 2.90
N ALA A 106 -11.72 11.23 3.41
CA ALA A 106 -12.07 12.57 2.97
C ALA A 106 -11.49 13.68 3.86
N LEU A 107 -10.91 13.31 5.01
CA LEU A 107 -10.36 14.18 6.04
C LEU A 107 -11.37 15.24 6.51
N ARG A 108 -12.60 14.79 6.79
CA ARG A 108 -13.67 15.64 7.31
C ARG A 108 -14.69 14.84 8.12
N GLU A 109 -15.42 15.56 8.96
CA GLU A 109 -16.56 15.02 9.69
C GLU A 109 -17.80 14.94 8.79
N TRP A 110 -18.63 13.94 9.06
CA TRP A 110 -19.94 13.72 8.46
C TRP A 110 -20.96 13.39 9.54
N THR A 111 -22.20 13.85 9.36
CA THR A 111 -23.34 13.29 10.09
C THR A 111 -23.76 11.96 9.46
N LEU A 112 -24.48 11.14 10.22
CA LEU A 112 -25.01 9.86 9.76
C LEU A 112 -25.89 10.03 8.51
N ASP A 113 -26.74 11.06 8.47
CA ASP A 113 -27.57 11.34 7.30
C ASP A 113 -26.75 11.75 6.08
N ALA A 114 -25.70 12.56 6.26
CA ALA A 114 -24.81 12.91 5.17
C ALA A 114 -24.02 11.70 4.63
N ILE A 115 -23.66 10.74 5.50
CA ILE A 115 -23.09 9.44 5.08
C ILE A 115 -24.08 8.68 4.21
N ARG A 116 -25.34 8.56 4.63
CA ARG A 116 -26.41 7.87 3.87
C ARG A 116 -26.62 8.52 2.51
N GLU A 117 -26.75 9.83 2.46
CA GLU A 117 -26.91 10.59 1.21
C GLU A 117 -25.73 10.39 0.27
N ARG A 118 -24.50 10.46 0.80
CA ARG A 118 -23.28 10.22 0.04
C ARG A 118 -23.29 8.81 -0.57
N GLN A 119 -23.65 7.80 0.21
CA GLN A 119 -23.71 6.41 -0.26
C GLN A 119 -24.84 6.19 -1.27
N ARG A 120 -25.99 6.84 -1.09
CA ARG A 120 -27.10 6.84 -2.06
C ARG A 120 -26.66 7.45 -3.40
N ALA A 121 -25.96 8.58 -3.36
CA ALA A 121 -25.42 9.23 -4.56
C ALA A 121 -24.35 8.38 -5.27
N VAL A 122 -23.55 7.62 -4.52
CA VAL A 122 -22.62 6.65 -5.11
C VAL A 122 -23.40 5.53 -5.78
N ALA A 123 -24.34 4.87 -5.09
CA ALA A 123 -25.11 3.75 -5.64
C ALA A 123 -25.93 4.12 -6.88
N ALA A 124 -26.45 5.35 -6.94
CA ALA A 124 -27.18 5.87 -8.11
C ALA A 124 -26.34 5.85 -9.40
N ARG A 125 -25.00 5.83 -9.32
CA ARG A 125 -24.10 5.70 -10.48
C ARG A 125 -23.97 4.27 -10.98
N PHE A 126 -24.54 3.29 -10.28
CA PHE A 126 -24.44 1.85 -10.54
C PHE A 126 -25.81 1.17 -10.70
N ARG A 127 -26.76 1.83 -11.38
CA ARG A 127 -28.18 1.42 -11.51
C ARG A 127 -28.44 -0.03 -11.97
N ARG A 128 -27.47 -0.66 -12.64
CA ARG A 128 -27.59 -2.04 -13.17
C ARG A 128 -27.21 -3.14 -12.16
N LYS A 129 -26.89 -2.78 -10.91
CA LYS A 129 -26.50 -3.73 -9.86
C LYS A 129 -27.43 -3.58 -8.67
N LYS A 130 -27.87 -4.70 -8.09
CA LYS A 130 -28.54 -4.69 -6.78
C LYS A 130 -27.53 -4.13 -5.78
N PRO A 131 -27.77 -2.94 -5.21
CA PRO A 131 -26.78 -2.27 -4.38
C PRO A 131 -26.51 -3.08 -3.11
N ALA A 132 -25.27 -3.02 -2.63
CA ALA A 132 -24.87 -3.67 -1.39
C ALA A 132 -23.73 -2.87 -0.75
N TRP A 133 -23.74 -2.81 0.57
CA TRP A 133 -22.69 -2.18 1.38
C TRP A 133 -22.12 -3.18 2.36
N ILE A 134 -20.81 -3.12 2.52
CA ILE A 134 -20.07 -3.95 3.45
C ILE A 134 -19.61 -3.01 4.56
N VAL A 135 -19.92 -3.38 5.80
CA VAL A 135 -19.36 -2.76 7.00
C VAL A 135 -18.35 -3.74 7.54
N GLU A 136 -17.09 -3.32 7.58
CA GLU A 136 -15.98 -4.16 8.03
C GLU A 136 -15.02 -3.37 8.90
N GLU A 137 -14.12 -4.10 9.54
CA GLU A 137 -13.05 -3.58 10.36
C GLU A 137 -12.25 -2.48 9.66
N PHE A 138 -12.03 -1.37 10.35
CA PHE A 138 -11.06 -0.37 9.92
C PHE A 138 -9.66 -0.78 10.41
N LEU A 139 -8.91 -1.42 9.51
CA LEU A 139 -7.53 -1.84 9.74
C LEU A 139 -6.63 -0.70 10.21
N CYS A 140 -5.65 -1.04 11.05
CA CYS A 140 -4.60 -0.13 11.54
C CYS A 140 -3.22 -0.64 11.11
N GLY A 141 -2.32 0.27 10.76
CA GLY A 141 -0.91 -0.03 10.49
C GLY A 141 0.00 0.65 11.51
N LEU A 142 1.29 0.31 11.45
CA LEU A 142 2.35 0.96 12.24
C LEU A 142 3.04 2.09 11.47
N GLN A 143 2.60 2.38 10.23
CA GLN A 143 3.06 3.55 9.48
C GLN A 143 2.36 4.82 9.98
N PRO A 144 2.92 6.01 9.72
CA PRO A 144 2.30 7.26 10.15
C PRO A 144 0.92 7.49 9.54
N GLY A 145 -0.06 7.76 10.41
CA GLY A 145 -1.44 8.01 10.02
C GLY A 145 -2.42 7.05 10.71
N ALA A 146 -3.71 7.26 10.53
CA ALA A 146 -4.75 6.40 11.10
C ALA A 146 -5.06 5.19 10.21
N ALA A 147 -4.95 5.35 8.89
CA ALA A 147 -5.12 4.28 7.93
C ALA A 147 -3.75 3.68 7.53
N PRO A 148 -3.63 2.34 7.44
CA PRO A 148 -2.42 1.69 6.95
C PRO A 148 -2.14 2.13 5.51
N PHE A 149 -0.87 2.08 5.12
CA PHE A 149 -0.51 2.33 3.72
C PHE A 149 -1.01 1.18 2.84
N ASP A 150 -1.51 1.51 1.65
CA ASP A 150 -1.81 0.51 0.62
C ASP A 150 -0.50 0.09 -0.04
N TYR A 151 -0.19 -1.21 -0.07
CA TYR A 151 0.88 -1.79 -0.87
C TYR A 151 0.29 -2.58 -2.03
N LYS A 152 0.30 -1.97 -3.22
CA LYS A 152 -0.29 -2.56 -4.43
C LYS A 152 0.78 -3.20 -5.28
N PHE A 153 0.92 -4.51 -5.16
CA PHE A 153 1.93 -5.30 -5.87
C PHE A 153 1.50 -5.55 -7.31
N TYR A 154 2.34 -5.19 -8.27
CA TYR A 154 2.14 -5.48 -9.69
C TYR A 154 2.75 -6.84 -9.98
N MET A 155 1.88 -7.85 -10.13
CA MET A 155 2.28 -9.25 -10.20
C MET A 155 2.12 -9.82 -11.61
N PHE A 156 3.10 -10.63 -11.98
CA PHE A 156 3.16 -11.38 -13.24
C PHE A 156 3.48 -12.84 -12.91
N GLN A 157 2.44 -13.63 -12.60
CA GLN A 157 2.51 -15.07 -12.28
C GLN A 157 3.68 -15.43 -11.33
N GLY A 158 3.66 -14.87 -10.12
CA GLY A 158 4.68 -15.11 -9.09
C GLY A 158 5.89 -14.15 -9.14
N GLN A 159 5.95 -13.23 -10.10
CA GLN A 159 6.99 -12.21 -10.15
C GLN A 159 6.45 -10.83 -9.78
N ILE A 160 7.09 -10.17 -8.81
CA ILE A 160 6.83 -8.77 -8.47
C ILE A 160 7.60 -7.90 -9.46
N ALA A 161 6.91 -7.04 -10.20
CA ALA A 161 7.59 -6.04 -11.03
C ALA A 161 7.82 -4.72 -10.28
N MET A 162 6.84 -4.33 -9.47
CA MET A 162 6.80 -3.06 -8.74
C MET A 162 5.77 -3.14 -7.61
N VAL A 163 5.91 -2.27 -6.62
CA VAL A 163 4.88 -2.00 -5.62
C VAL A 163 4.50 -0.53 -5.66
N ALA A 164 3.20 -0.22 -5.74
CA ALA A 164 2.72 1.14 -5.49
C ALA A 164 2.37 1.27 -4.01
N GLN A 165 3.13 2.08 -3.28
CA GLN A 165 2.83 2.45 -1.89
C GLN A 165 1.99 3.71 -1.90
N ILE A 166 0.80 3.67 -1.29
CA ILE A 166 -0.12 4.81 -1.22
C ILE A 166 -0.43 5.15 0.24
N ASP A 167 -0.11 6.37 0.63
CA ASP A 167 -0.57 6.98 1.87
C ASP A 167 -1.89 7.74 1.61
N ARG A 168 -2.95 7.28 2.26
CA ARG A 168 -4.31 7.86 2.17
C ARG A 168 -4.63 8.84 3.30
N ASN A 169 -3.69 9.06 4.22
CA ASN A 169 -3.85 9.99 5.35
C ASN A 169 -3.63 11.46 4.93
N SER A 170 -3.59 11.73 3.61
CA SER A 170 -3.51 13.07 3.04
C SER A 170 -4.46 13.20 1.85
N SER A 171 -4.91 14.43 1.57
CA SER A 171 -5.69 14.76 0.38
C SER A 171 -5.01 15.87 -0.44
N PRO A 172 -4.69 15.64 -1.73
CA PRO A 172 -4.71 14.35 -2.43
C PRO A 172 -3.78 13.29 -1.80
N PRO A 173 -3.99 11.99 -2.09
CA PRO A 173 -3.15 10.91 -1.56
C PRO A 173 -1.69 11.07 -1.97
N ARG A 174 -0.79 10.60 -1.12
CA ARG A 174 0.64 10.53 -1.42
C ARG A 174 1.01 9.16 -1.96
N MET A 175 1.86 9.10 -2.98
CA MET A 175 2.29 7.85 -3.60
C MET A 175 3.79 7.84 -3.88
N VAL A 176 4.38 6.66 -3.74
CA VAL A 176 5.71 6.34 -4.26
C VAL A 176 5.66 4.96 -4.92
N LYS A 177 6.58 4.72 -5.85
CA LYS A 177 6.76 3.41 -6.46
C LYS A 177 8.03 2.76 -5.93
N LEU A 178 7.92 1.50 -5.56
CA LEU A 178 9.03 0.63 -5.19
C LEU A 178 9.27 -0.37 -6.31
N GLY A 179 10.52 -0.76 -6.53
CA GLY A 179 10.91 -1.82 -7.45
C GLY A 179 10.53 -3.20 -6.91
N SER A 180 10.89 -4.24 -7.66
CA SER A 180 10.68 -5.64 -7.29
C SER A 180 11.38 -6.05 -6.00
N ASP A 181 12.44 -5.34 -5.61
CA ASP A 181 13.22 -5.52 -4.37
C ASP A 181 12.86 -4.49 -3.28
N LEU A 182 11.68 -3.86 -3.40
CA LEU A 182 11.16 -2.84 -2.48
C LEU A 182 12.00 -1.55 -2.39
N LYS A 183 13.07 -1.39 -3.19
CA LYS A 183 13.82 -0.14 -3.26
C LYS A 183 13.01 0.92 -4.01
N PRO A 184 13.01 2.19 -3.55
CA PRO A 184 12.26 3.25 -4.21
C PRO A 184 12.78 3.55 -5.61
N LEU A 185 11.85 3.57 -6.56
CA LEU A 185 12.04 4.12 -7.89
C LEU A 185 12.06 5.65 -7.83
N ILE A 186 12.60 6.28 -8.87
CA ILE A 186 12.78 7.73 -8.95
C ILE A 186 11.65 8.34 -9.79
N GLU A 187 10.85 9.19 -9.16
CA GLU A 187 9.88 10.05 -9.87
C GLU A 187 10.59 11.00 -10.83
N GLY A 188 10.06 11.14 -12.04
CA GLY A 188 10.66 11.89 -13.15
C GLY A 188 11.62 11.08 -14.02
N ARG A 189 12.16 9.97 -13.49
CA ARG A 189 13.06 9.05 -14.20
C ARG A 189 12.37 7.74 -14.58
N ASP A 190 11.79 7.06 -13.58
CA ASP A 190 11.20 5.73 -13.73
C ASP A 190 9.68 5.81 -13.92
N TYR A 191 9.05 6.81 -13.32
CA TYR A 191 7.61 7.08 -13.44
C TYR A 191 7.29 8.56 -13.23
N LYS A 192 6.10 8.98 -13.65
CA LYS A 192 5.51 10.31 -13.41
C LYS A 192 4.05 10.13 -12.99
N PHE A 193 3.51 11.06 -12.22
CA PHE A 193 2.07 11.13 -11.96
C PHE A 193 1.52 12.55 -12.16
N LYS A 194 0.21 12.65 -12.30
CA LYS A 194 -0.49 13.94 -12.34
C LYS A 194 -0.54 14.55 -10.94
N ALA A 195 0.18 15.64 -10.72
CA ALA A 195 0.29 16.30 -9.41
C ALA A 195 -1.06 16.73 -8.79
N LYS A 196 -2.10 16.96 -9.64
CA LYS A 196 -3.46 17.26 -9.15
C LYS A 196 -4.16 16.05 -8.51
N ASP A 197 -3.77 14.84 -8.89
CA ASP A 197 -4.41 13.60 -8.46
C ASP A 197 -3.61 12.93 -7.32
N LEU A 198 -2.29 13.17 -7.26
CA LEU A 198 -1.34 12.51 -6.36
C LEU A 198 -0.21 13.46 -5.93
N GLN A 199 0.30 13.26 -4.72
CA GLN A 199 1.52 13.88 -4.20
C GLN A 199 2.66 12.85 -4.09
N SER A 200 3.92 13.28 -4.08
CA SER A 200 5.04 12.38 -3.80
C SER A 200 5.02 11.94 -2.33
N ALA A 201 5.17 10.64 -2.06
CA ALA A 201 5.32 10.11 -0.70
C ALA A 201 6.80 9.94 -0.32
N VAL A 202 7.04 9.82 0.99
CA VAL A 202 8.28 9.22 1.51
C VAL A 202 8.15 7.69 1.43
N PRO A 203 9.11 6.96 0.83
CA PRO A 203 9.09 5.50 0.81
C PRO A 203 9.25 4.92 2.21
N VAL A 204 8.38 3.96 2.55
CA VAL A 204 8.38 3.23 3.80
C VAL A 204 8.25 1.75 3.47
N VAL A 205 9.34 1.01 3.65
CA VAL A 205 9.33 -0.45 3.50
C VAL A 205 8.44 -1.04 4.62
N PRO A 206 7.45 -1.88 4.29
CA PRO A 206 6.55 -2.44 5.29
C PRO A 206 7.30 -3.28 6.33
N ARG A 207 6.78 -3.31 7.56
CA ARG A 207 7.30 -4.18 8.64
C ARG A 207 7.20 -5.65 8.24
N SER A 208 6.07 -6.04 7.65
CA SER A 208 5.84 -7.40 7.16
C SER A 208 6.31 -7.60 5.73
N ALA A 209 7.37 -6.92 5.27
CA ALA A 209 7.82 -6.91 3.87
C ALA A 209 7.97 -8.30 3.24
N VAL A 210 8.55 -9.24 4.00
CA VAL A 210 8.73 -10.65 3.61
C VAL A 210 7.37 -11.30 3.32
N MET A 211 6.49 -11.35 4.32
CA MET A 211 5.22 -12.05 4.19
C MET A 211 4.22 -11.34 3.29
N LEU A 212 4.25 -10.00 3.18
CA LEU A 212 3.47 -9.27 2.18
C LEU A 212 3.86 -9.67 0.76
N SER A 213 5.17 -9.70 0.50
CA SER A 213 5.71 -10.09 -0.81
C SER A 213 5.41 -11.56 -1.11
N ARG A 214 5.57 -12.45 -0.13
CA ARG A 214 5.25 -13.88 -0.27
C ARG A 214 3.77 -14.12 -0.53
N TRP A 215 2.87 -13.43 0.18
CA TRP A 215 1.44 -13.48 -0.09
C TRP A 215 1.10 -12.93 -1.47
N ALA A 216 1.71 -11.83 -1.92
CA ALA A 216 1.46 -11.29 -3.25
C ALA A 216 1.84 -12.29 -4.36
N ILE A 217 2.99 -12.97 -4.22
CA ILE A 217 3.45 -14.05 -5.11
C ILE A 217 2.40 -15.15 -5.18
N GLU A 218 2.08 -15.73 -4.02
CA GLU A 218 1.13 -16.83 -3.88
C GLU A 218 -0.26 -16.48 -4.45
N LEU A 219 -0.78 -15.30 -4.11
CA LEU A 219 -2.10 -14.85 -4.56
C LEU A 219 -2.14 -14.63 -6.08
N SER A 220 -1.04 -14.18 -6.68
CA SER A 220 -0.98 -13.97 -8.13
C SER A 220 -1.06 -15.28 -8.93
N GLN A 221 -0.43 -16.34 -8.42
CA GLN A 221 -0.41 -17.68 -9.03
C GLN A 221 -1.77 -18.40 -8.95
N MET A 222 -2.68 -17.96 -8.07
CA MET A 222 -4.05 -18.48 -8.02
C MET A 222 -4.93 -18.03 -9.21
N THR A 223 -4.43 -17.10 -10.03
CA THR A 223 -5.21 -16.45 -11.09
C THR A 223 -4.83 -16.95 -12.48
N ASP A 224 -5.79 -16.93 -13.40
CA ASP A 224 -5.63 -17.23 -14.83
C ASP A 224 -5.18 -16.00 -15.65
N SER A 225 -4.51 -15.05 -15.00
CA SER A 225 -4.22 -13.75 -15.60
C SER A 225 -2.71 -13.52 -15.67
N PRO A 226 -2.15 -13.15 -16.83
CA PRO A 226 -0.72 -12.86 -16.94
C PRO A 226 -0.31 -11.62 -16.12
N PHE A 227 -1.28 -10.74 -15.83
CA PHE A 227 -1.11 -9.63 -14.91
C PHE A 227 -2.25 -9.61 -13.89
N VAL A 228 -1.90 -9.39 -12.63
CA VAL A 228 -2.85 -9.01 -11.58
C VAL A 228 -2.15 -8.08 -10.61
N ARG A 229 -2.85 -7.02 -10.20
CA ARG A 229 -2.41 -6.23 -9.06
C ARG A 229 -3.02 -6.81 -7.79
N VAL A 230 -2.17 -7.12 -6.81
CA VAL A 230 -2.58 -7.61 -5.50
C VAL A 230 -2.43 -6.48 -4.50
N ASP A 231 -3.56 -6.01 -3.97
CA ASP A 231 -3.59 -4.92 -3.01
C ASP A 231 -3.55 -5.53 -1.60
N LEU A 232 -2.51 -5.19 -0.83
CA LEU A 232 -2.31 -5.65 0.54
C LEU A 232 -2.09 -4.46 1.48
N TYR A 233 -2.33 -4.70 2.77
CA TYR A 233 -2.06 -3.76 3.86
C TYR A 233 -1.05 -4.38 4.82
N ASP A 234 -0.16 -3.54 5.35
CA ASP A 234 0.72 -3.92 6.46
C ASP A 234 0.08 -3.44 7.76
N THR A 235 -0.55 -4.35 8.49
CA THR A 235 -1.26 -4.03 9.74
C THR A 235 -0.40 -4.29 10.95
N VAL A 236 -0.91 -3.92 12.13
CA VAL A 236 -0.28 -4.28 13.41
C VAL A 236 -0.12 -5.79 13.60
N ASP A 237 -1.05 -6.58 13.04
CA ASP A 237 -1.08 -8.05 13.11
C ASP A 237 -0.43 -8.73 11.90
N GLY A 238 0.08 -7.95 10.95
CA GLY A 238 0.79 -8.43 9.77
C GLY A 238 0.05 -8.18 8.44
N PRO A 239 0.32 -9.00 7.40
CA PRO A 239 -0.28 -8.80 6.08
C PRO A 239 -1.80 -8.99 6.09
N ALA A 240 -2.54 -8.02 5.56
CA ALA A 240 -3.98 -8.16 5.32
C ALA A 240 -4.33 -7.97 3.83
N PHE A 241 -5.30 -8.75 3.36
CA PHE A 241 -5.76 -8.69 1.97
C PHE A 241 -6.69 -7.49 1.73
N GLY A 242 -6.45 -6.77 0.65
CA GLY A 242 -7.34 -5.73 0.15
C GLY A 242 -8.20 -6.20 -1.02
N GLU A 243 -7.60 -6.37 -2.19
CA GLU A 243 -8.32 -6.80 -3.39
C GLU A 243 -7.41 -7.35 -4.50
N PHE A 244 -7.99 -8.12 -5.41
CA PHE A 244 -7.43 -8.39 -6.73
C PHE A 244 -7.90 -7.34 -7.73
N THR A 245 -6.96 -6.75 -8.48
CA THR A 245 -7.25 -5.84 -9.58
C THR A 245 -6.60 -6.31 -10.88
N PHE A 246 -7.42 -6.82 -11.82
CA PHE A 246 -6.95 -7.34 -13.12
C PHE A 246 -6.77 -6.28 -14.20
N SER A 247 -7.13 -5.03 -13.92
CA SER A 247 -6.90 -3.90 -14.81
C SER A 247 -6.67 -2.65 -13.99
N SER A 248 -5.50 -2.05 -14.10
CA SER A 248 -5.23 -0.79 -13.40
C SER A 248 -5.67 0.40 -14.26
N GLY A 249 -6.60 1.20 -13.72
CA GLY A 249 -7.11 2.38 -14.42
C GLY A 249 -6.15 3.57 -14.41
N ALA A 250 -5.10 3.55 -13.57
CA ALA A 250 -4.17 4.66 -13.39
C ALA A 250 -3.33 4.91 -14.66
N GLU A 251 -2.87 3.85 -15.30
CA GLU A 251 -2.08 3.85 -16.52
C GLU A 251 -2.93 4.29 -17.71
N ILE A 252 -4.12 3.72 -17.85
CA ILE A 252 -5.03 4.02 -18.97
C ILE A 252 -5.52 5.47 -18.91
N ARG A 253 -5.73 6.02 -17.71
CA ARG A 253 -6.10 7.44 -17.52
C ARG A 253 -4.90 8.38 -17.49
N ARG A 254 -3.68 7.85 -17.65
CA ARG A 254 -2.40 8.56 -17.50
C ARG A 254 -2.32 9.34 -16.18
N THR A 255 -2.95 8.83 -15.12
CA THR A 255 -2.72 9.32 -13.75
C THR A 255 -1.29 8.98 -13.32
N VAL A 256 -0.78 7.84 -13.80
CA VAL A 256 0.61 7.43 -13.69
C VAL A 256 1.10 7.03 -15.09
N THR A 257 2.32 7.44 -15.44
CA THR A 257 3.02 7.05 -16.66
C THR A 257 4.39 6.50 -16.27
N TYR A 258 4.83 5.43 -16.95
CA TYR A 258 6.11 4.78 -16.69
C TYR A 258 7.11 5.10 -17.80
N SER A 259 8.40 5.07 -17.47
CA SER A 259 9.45 5.17 -18.49
C SER A 259 9.45 3.95 -19.41
N GLN A 260 9.98 4.12 -20.61
CA GLN A 260 10.16 3.02 -21.57
C GLN A 260 10.86 1.81 -20.94
N GLN A 261 11.96 2.02 -20.22
CA GLN A 261 12.73 0.95 -19.58
C GLN A 261 11.90 0.14 -18.57
N LEU A 262 11.04 0.81 -17.79
CA LEU A 262 10.18 0.15 -16.83
C LEU A 262 9.05 -0.62 -17.54
N LEU A 263 8.48 -0.05 -18.62
CA LEU A 263 7.50 -0.75 -19.44
C LEU A 263 8.08 -1.97 -20.14
N ASP A 264 9.32 -1.91 -20.65
CA ASP A 264 9.98 -3.06 -21.26
C ASP A 264 10.19 -4.19 -20.25
N THR A 265 10.44 -3.84 -18.98
CA THR A 265 10.47 -4.81 -17.88
C THR A 265 9.10 -5.45 -17.65
N PHE A 266 8.03 -4.64 -17.64
CA PHE A 266 6.67 -5.15 -17.49
C PHE A 266 6.26 -6.04 -18.66
N ASP A 267 6.59 -5.65 -19.88
CA ASP A 267 6.26 -6.40 -21.09
C ASP A 267 6.98 -7.76 -21.12
N ARG A 268 8.26 -7.81 -20.75
CA ARG A 268 8.98 -9.08 -20.62
C ARG A 268 8.35 -9.99 -19.58
N LEU A 269 8.09 -9.49 -18.37
CA LEU A 269 7.44 -10.27 -17.32
C LEU A 269 6.02 -10.71 -17.71
N PHE A 270 5.30 -9.89 -18.48
CA PHE A 270 3.98 -10.23 -19.01
C PHE A 270 4.04 -11.40 -19.98
N LEU A 271 4.97 -11.37 -20.95
CA LEU A 271 5.16 -12.46 -21.91
C LEU A 271 5.59 -13.76 -21.20
N ASP A 272 6.48 -13.65 -20.21
CA ASP A 272 6.88 -14.77 -19.37
C ASP A 272 5.69 -15.35 -18.60
N ALA A 273 4.85 -14.49 -18.01
CA ALA A 273 3.63 -14.93 -17.32
C ALA A 273 2.62 -15.62 -18.25
N GLN A 274 2.52 -15.20 -19.52
CA GLN A 274 1.70 -15.89 -20.52
C GLN A 274 2.24 -17.30 -20.80
N LYS A 275 3.56 -17.41 -21.05
CA LYS A 275 4.21 -18.71 -21.23
C LYS A 275 3.96 -19.65 -20.06
N THR A 276 4.09 -19.16 -18.83
CA THR A 276 3.79 -19.95 -17.62
C THR A 276 2.35 -20.45 -17.60
N LEU A 277 1.37 -19.60 -17.94
CA LEU A 277 -0.04 -19.99 -17.99
C LEU A 277 -0.33 -21.02 -19.10
N ASP A 278 0.41 -20.95 -20.20
CA ASP A 278 0.33 -21.91 -21.31
C ASP A 278 1.11 -23.21 -21.01
N GLY A 279 1.70 -23.35 -19.81
CA GLY A 279 2.48 -24.51 -19.40
C GLY A 279 3.90 -24.58 -19.99
N ALA A 280 4.36 -23.51 -20.63
CA ALA A 280 5.70 -23.43 -21.19
C ALA A 280 6.74 -23.08 -20.09
N PRO A 281 7.95 -23.65 -20.15
CA PRO A 281 9.01 -23.36 -19.20
C PRO A 281 9.49 -21.91 -19.36
N VAL A 282 9.76 -21.26 -18.23
CA VAL A 282 10.27 -19.89 -18.16
C VAL A 282 11.46 -19.86 -17.21
N GLN A 283 12.56 -19.27 -17.65
CA GLN A 283 13.69 -18.99 -16.77
C GLN A 283 13.40 -17.72 -15.96
N HIS A 284 13.16 -17.87 -14.67
CA HIS A 284 12.92 -16.73 -13.80
C HIS A 284 14.23 -15.99 -13.47
N PRO A 285 14.19 -14.65 -13.40
CA PRO A 285 15.37 -13.87 -13.05
C PRO A 285 15.71 -14.07 -11.57
N HIS A 286 16.99 -14.00 -11.20
CA HIS A 286 17.41 -13.99 -9.79
C HIS A 286 17.01 -12.66 -9.13
N THR A 287 15.84 -12.65 -8.52
CA THR A 287 15.22 -11.46 -7.91
C THR A 287 14.73 -11.78 -6.50
N TRP A 288 14.29 -10.74 -5.78
CA TRP A 288 13.55 -10.88 -4.53
C TRP A 288 12.40 -11.90 -4.62
N SER A 289 11.63 -11.89 -5.71
CA SER A 289 10.53 -12.84 -5.89
C SER A 289 11.03 -14.27 -5.97
N THR A 290 12.14 -14.50 -6.67
CA THR A 290 12.73 -15.84 -6.82
C THR A 290 13.34 -16.32 -5.51
N ALA A 291 14.01 -15.44 -4.75
CA ALA A 291 14.53 -15.76 -3.43
C ALA A 291 13.42 -16.18 -2.45
N LEU A 292 12.29 -15.45 -2.43
CA LEU A 292 11.12 -15.82 -1.63
C LEU A 292 10.40 -17.08 -2.11
N GLN A 293 10.56 -17.46 -3.38
CA GLN A 293 9.98 -18.70 -3.91
C GLN A 293 10.85 -19.91 -3.64
N SER A 294 12.18 -19.73 -3.58
CA SER A 294 13.13 -20.79 -3.26
C SER A 294 13.32 -21.01 -1.76
N THR A 295 12.83 -20.11 -0.92
CA THR A 295 12.89 -20.26 0.55
C THR A 295 11.65 -20.99 1.05
N ASP A 296 11.85 -21.92 1.98
CA ASP A 296 10.76 -22.67 2.58
C ASP A 296 9.70 -21.74 3.22
N PRO A 297 8.39 -21.96 2.99
CA PRO A 297 7.35 -21.11 3.54
C PRO A 297 7.36 -21.00 5.07
N GLU A 298 7.73 -22.05 5.81
CA GLU A 298 7.82 -22.02 7.28
C GLU A 298 8.98 -21.12 7.71
N THR A 299 10.13 -21.21 7.04
CA THR A 299 11.26 -20.28 7.25
C THR A 299 10.88 -18.83 7.00
N LEU A 300 10.07 -18.56 5.97
CA LEU A 300 9.59 -17.19 5.68
C LEU A 300 8.58 -16.71 6.72
N ALA A 301 7.67 -17.57 7.15
CA ALA A 301 6.67 -17.26 8.16
C ALA A 301 7.29 -17.04 9.55
N ALA A 302 8.38 -17.75 9.84
CA ALA A 302 9.15 -17.63 11.08
C ALA A 302 10.17 -16.47 11.06
N GLN A 303 10.32 -15.73 9.95
CA GLN A 303 11.24 -14.59 9.91
C GLN A 303 10.89 -13.59 11.01
N PRO A 304 11.85 -13.26 11.91
CA PRO A 304 11.63 -12.25 12.94
C PRO A 304 11.38 -10.89 12.28
N GLN A 305 10.70 -10.01 13.02
CA GLN A 305 10.33 -8.68 12.55
C GLN A 305 10.78 -7.63 13.57
N ILE A 306 11.12 -6.44 13.10
CA ILE A 306 11.40 -5.28 13.96
C ILE A 306 10.25 -5.12 14.97
N GLY A 307 10.54 -4.90 16.24
CA GLY A 307 9.50 -4.73 17.27
C GLY A 307 8.53 -3.60 16.91
N ALA A 308 7.23 -3.76 17.22
CA ALA A 308 6.18 -2.84 16.75
C ALA A 308 6.44 -1.37 17.13
N ALA A 309 6.73 -1.10 18.41
CA ALA A 309 7.03 0.25 18.90
C ALA A 309 8.31 0.84 18.29
N GLU A 310 9.31 -0.01 18.02
CA GLU A 310 10.56 0.42 17.38
C GLU A 310 10.32 0.78 15.92
N TYR A 311 9.61 -0.07 15.18
CA TYR A 311 9.24 0.15 13.79
C TYR A 311 8.42 1.42 13.65
N GLU A 312 7.36 1.58 14.44
CA GLU A 312 6.49 2.76 14.42
C GLU A 312 7.29 4.05 14.64
N ARG A 313 8.15 4.08 15.66
CA ARG A 313 9.01 5.23 15.98
C ARG A 313 9.94 5.58 14.82
N PHE A 314 10.61 4.59 14.23
CA PHE A 314 11.57 4.85 13.14
C PHE A 314 10.90 5.16 11.81
N ALA A 315 9.76 4.51 11.50
CA ALA A 315 8.93 4.83 10.35
C ALA A 315 8.37 6.26 10.46
N TYR A 316 7.91 6.66 11.64
CA TYR A 316 7.51 8.05 11.92
C TYR A 316 8.66 9.03 11.69
N TYR A 317 9.85 8.73 12.20
CA TYR A 317 11.01 9.58 11.98
C TYR A 317 11.38 9.66 10.49
N LEU A 318 11.37 8.54 9.77
CA LEU A 318 11.64 8.50 8.33
C LEU A 318 10.67 9.40 7.57
N TYR A 319 9.38 9.23 7.83
CA TYR A 319 8.31 9.91 7.11
C TYR A 319 8.25 11.41 7.40
N ASN A 320 8.45 11.80 8.67
CA ASN A 320 8.20 13.17 9.12
C ASN A 320 9.46 14.00 9.40
N ARG A 321 10.58 13.35 9.75
CA ARG A 321 11.77 14.02 10.29
C ARG A 321 13.02 13.85 9.43
N GLY A 322 13.13 12.82 8.60
CA GLY A 322 14.22 12.69 7.62
C GLY A 322 14.85 11.30 7.54
N SER A 323 15.92 11.21 6.77
CA SER A 323 16.60 9.96 6.40
C SER A 323 17.10 9.10 7.58
N LEU A 324 17.39 9.69 8.75
CA LEU A 324 17.87 8.95 9.92
C LEU A 324 16.89 7.83 10.33
N GLY A 325 15.57 8.02 10.18
CA GLY A 325 14.60 6.98 10.49
C GLY A 325 14.77 5.74 9.60
N GLY A 326 15.06 5.93 8.31
CA GLY A 326 15.30 4.82 7.38
C GLY A 326 16.61 4.10 7.66
N TYR A 327 17.66 4.82 8.05
CA TYR A 327 18.90 4.18 8.49
C TYR A 327 18.74 3.41 9.81
N ARG A 328 17.89 3.89 10.72
CA ARG A 328 17.56 3.16 11.96
C ARG A 328 16.72 1.91 11.67
N LEU A 329 15.74 1.98 10.76
CA LEU A 329 15.03 0.78 10.29
C LEU A 329 15.99 -0.23 9.65
N ALA A 330 16.93 0.22 8.81
CA ALA A 330 17.92 -0.68 8.21
C ALA A 330 18.87 -1.32 9.23
N GLN A 331 19.19 -0.61 10.32
CA GLN A 331 19.97 -1.19 11.41
C GLN A 331 19.14 -2.20 12.20
N ALA A 332 17.92 -1.83 12.59
CA ALA A 332 17.02 -2.73 13.32
C ALA A 332 16.74 -4.01 12.53
N GLN A 333 16.52 -3.91 11.21
CA GLN A 333 16.39 -5.08 10.34
C GLN A 333 17.64 -5.96 10.39
N ARG A 334 18.85 -5.39 10.26
CA ARG A 334 20.10 -6.18 10.35
C ARG A 334 20.26 -6.91 11.67
N ASN A 335 19.89 -6.27 12.77
CA ASN A 335 19.99 -6.89 14.10
C ASN A 335 19.10 -8.13 14.25
N LEU A 336 18.10 -8.35 13.38
CA LEU A 336 17.30 -9.57 13.41
C LEU A 336 18.08 -10.83 13.01
N GLU A 337 19.29 -10.69 12.44
CA GLU A 337 20.23 -11.82 12.27
C GLU A 337 20.56 -12.47 13.63
N ASP A 338 20.66 -11.67 14.69
CA ASP A 338 20.88 -12.16 16.05
C ASP A 338 19.66 -12.95 16.58
N ASP A 339 18.48 -12.70 16.01
CA ASP A 339 17.21 -13.38 16.31
C ASP A 339 16.91 -14.53 15.32
N GLY A 340 17.89 -14.93 14.50
CA GLY A 340 17.76 -16.07 13.56
C GLY A 340 17.10 -15.74 12.22
N ALA A 341 17.08 -14.47 11.80
CA ALA A 341 16.64 -14.11 10.45
C ALA A 341 17.50 -14.79 9.37
N ASP A 342 16.90 -15.08 8.22
CA ASP A 342 17.66 -15.57 7.06
C ASP A 342 18.53 -14.43 6.53
N ASN A 343 19.85 -14.62 6.52
CA ASN A 343 20.82 -13.58 6.15
C ASN A 343 20.53 -12.94 4.78
N SER A 344 20.15 -13.76 3.79
CA SER A 344 19.92 -13.27 2.43
C SER A 344 18.67 -12.41 2.36
N ILE A 345 17.58 -12.89 2.97
CA ILE A 345 16.29 -12.20 3.04
C ILE A 345 16.42 -10.92 3.86
N ASN A 346 17.09 -11.00 5.01
CA ASN A 346 17.30 -9.88 5.91
C ASN A 346 18.13 -8.78 5.25
N HIS A 347 19.16 -9.16 4.49
CA HIS A 347 19.97 -8.24 3.70
C HIS A 347 19.13 -7.46 2.68
N TYR A 348 18.25 -8.14 1.92
CA TYR A 348 17.35 -7.48 0.96
C TYR A 348 16.50 -6.39 1.61
N VAL A 349 15.84 -6.72 2.74
CA VAL A 349 14.95 -5.78 3.44
C VAL A 349 15.72 -4.61 4.06
N SER A 350 16.90 -4.89 4.64
CA SER A 350 17.80 -3.85 5.16
C SER A 350 18.24 -2.87 4.06
N GLU A 351 18.64 -3.37 2.89
CA GLU A 351 19.02 -2.51 1.76
C GLU A 351 17.84 -1.70 1.21
N ALA A 352 16.62 -2.24 1.25
CA ALA A 352 15.41 -1.49 0.92
C ALA A 352 15.20 -0.31 1.89
N HIS A 353 15.38 -0.52 3.20
CA HIS A 353 15.31 0.56 4.20
C HIS A 353 16.39 1.63 3.99
N LYS A 354 17.64 1.23 3.69
CA LYS A 354 18.72 2.20 3.36
C LYS A 354 18.40 2.98 2.09
N ALA A 355 17.86 2.32 1.07
CA ALA A 355 17.47 2.99 -0.16
C ALA A 355 16.32 3.99 0.08
N ALA A 356 15.34 3.63 0.92
CA ALA A 356 14.29 4.55 1.37
C ALA A 356 14.87 5.78 2.09
N ALA A 357 15.82 5.57 3.02
CA ALA A 357 16.53 6.64 3.72
C ALA A 357 17.19 7.63 2.76
N ARG A 358 17.91 7.13 1.75
CA ARG A 358 18.60 7.93 0.73
C ARG A 358 17.65 8.75 -0.15
N ARG A 359 16.37 8.37 -0.25
CA ARG A 359 15.37 9.09 -1.04
C ARG A 359 14.68 10.23 -0.30
N VAL A 360 14.76 10.25 1.02
CA VAL A 360 14.28 11.40 1.77
C VAL A 360 15.27 12.55 1.56
N LYS A 361 14.87 13.52 0.73
CA LYS A 361 15.59 14.79 0.62
C LYS A 361 15.71 15.39 2.02
N ALA A 362 16.90 15.85 2.41
CA ALA A 362 17.06 16.62 3.62
C ALA A 362 16.08 17.80 3.55
N ARG A 363 15.08 17.83 4.43
CA ARG A 363 14.27 19.04 4.58
C ARG A 363 15.22 20.16 4.98
N PRO A 364 15.14 21.36 4.39
CA PRO A 364 15.84 22.49 4.95
C PRO A 364 15.49 22.57 6.44
N LYS A 365 16.50 22.74 7.31
CA LYS A 365 16.26 22.95 8.74
C LYS A 365 15.17 24.02 8.83
N PRO A 366 14.07 23.80 9.58
CA PRO A 366 13.11 24.87 9.80
C PRO A 366 13.92 26.08 10.26
N ALA A 367 13.72 27.23 9.59
CA ALA A 367 14.36 28.47 10.01
C ALA A 367 14.14 28.56 11.52
N GLN A 368 15.23 28.61 12.31
CA GLN A 368 15.10 28.77 13.75
C GLN A 368 14.15 29.96 13.95
N PRO A 369 13.04 29.79 14.70
CA PRO A 369 12.19 30.93 15.00
C PRO A 369 13.11 31.99 15.58
N LEU A 370 13.12 33.20 15.00
CA LEU A 370 13.84 34.35 15.56
C LEU A 370 13.51 34.53 17.06
N LEU A 371 12.32 34.09 17.46
CA LEU A 371 11.86 33.93 18.84
C LEU A 371 12.76 33.09 19.74
N GLY A 372 13.43 32.03 19.26
CA GLY A 372 14.34 31.22 20.08
C GLY A 372 15.64 31.94 20.45
N LYS A 373 16.13 32.83 19.57
CA LYS A 373 17.28 33.69 19.88
C LYS A 373 16.86 34.86 20.77
N VAL A 374 15.71 35.46 20.53
CA VAL A 374 15.16 36.54 21.38
C VAL A 374 14.82 36.02 22.77
N ALA A 375 14.14 34.88 22.90
CA ALA A 375 13.80 34.26 24.19
C ALA A 375 15.04 33.85 24.99
N ARG A 376 16.09 33.31 24.35
CA ARG A 376 17.38 33.06 25.02
C ARG A 376 18.10 34.34 25.45
N LYS A 377 17.99 35.41 24.65
CA LYS A 377 18.57 36.73 24.98
C LYS A 377 17.81 37.40 26.12
N VAL A 378 16.48 37.25 26.16
CA VAL A 378 15.60 37.73 27.24
C VAL A 378 15.82 36.91 28.51
N CYS A 379 15.84 35.56 28.44
CA CYS A 379 16.15 34.72 29.60
C CYS A 379 17.52 35.02 30.20
N ARG A 380 18.58 35.22 29.40
CA ARG A 380 19.91 35.61 29.91
C ARG A 380 19.95 37.02 30.52
N ARG A 381 18.99 37.89 30.16
CA ARG A 381 18.88 39.25 30.68
C ARG A 381 18.04 39.31 31.96
N VAL A 382 17.05 38.43 32.09
CA VAL A 382 16.14 38.33 33.24
C VAL A 382 16.70 37.39 34.32
N PHE A 383 17.45 36.36 33.91
CA PHE A 383 18.11 35.39 34.78
C PHE A 383 19.60 35.31 34.38
N PRO A 384 20.42 36.31 34.77
CA PRO A 384 21.86 36.18 34.62
C PRO A 384 22.32 34.95 35.42
N PRO A 385 23.28 34.16 34.90
CA PRO A 385 23.84 33.06 35.66
C PRO A 385 24.44 33.62 36.96
N SER A 386 24.08 33.00 38.09
CA SER A 386 24.62 33.35 39.40
C SER A 386 26.13 33.14 39.42
N GLU A 387 26.88 34.20 39.70
CA GLU A 387 28.28 34.10 40.06
C GLU A 387 28.37 33.50 41.47
N SER A 388 28.64 32.20 41.52
CA SER A 388 29.03 31.44 42.72
C SER A 388 29.47 30.05 42.24
N SER A 389 30.66 29.52 42.49
CA SER A 389 31.84 29.95 43.24
C SER A 389 32.99 29.06 42.73
N GLN A 390 34.21 29.61 42.77
CA GLN A 390 35.54 28.97 42.74
C GLN A 390 35.70 27.52 42.29
#